data_AF-A0A3M2JCS6-F1
#
_entry.id   AF-A0A3M2JCS6-F1
#
_cell.length_a   1.000
_cell.length_b   1.000
_cell.length_c   1.000
_cell.angle_alpha   90.00
_cell.angle_beta   90.00
_cell.angle_gamma   90.00
#
_symmetry.space_group_name_H-M   'P 1'
#
loop_
_entity.id
_entity.type
_entity.pdbx_description
1 polymer ?
#
loop_
_entity_poly.entity_id
_entity_poly.type
_entity_poly.pdbx_seq_one_letter_code
_entity_poly.pdbx_strand_id
1 'polypeptide(L)'
;MTEDQHHDLTGPRATEDEAHESARLAGLRRHFDRTDLGRQIARAERVEPTGTTMMVGITIRLPTATLDAARAMAAEDGVKVTALLREWVEERVAGRVDDDAVVPVADLRRLIAQATRGDAERP
;
A
#
# COMPACT_ATOMS: atom_id res chain seq x y z
N MET A 1 -28.12 -7.77 42.52
CA MET A 1 -27.04 -7.03 41.83
C MET A 1 -25.87 -7.98 41.72
N THR A 2 -25.96 -8.94 40.81
CA THR A 2 -25.49 -8.95 39.42
C THR A 2 -24.11 -9.61 39.38
N GLU A 3 -24.13 -10.80 38.79
CA GLU A 3 -23.00 -11.61 38.36
C GLU A 3 -21.94 -10.79 37.63
N ASP A 4 -20.67 -11.10 37.87
CA ASP A 4 -19.60 -10.80 36.93
C ASP A 4 -18.92 -12.12 36.56
N GLN A 5 -19.52 -12.82 35.60
CA GLN A 5 -18.92 -13.96 34.93
C GLN A 5 -17.85 -13.40 33.98
N HIS A 6 -16.59 -13.43 34.40
CA HIS A 6 -15.48 -13.29 33.48
C HIS A 6 -15.52 -14.46 32.49
N HIS A 7 -15.93 -14.14 31.27
CA HIS A 7 -15.95 -15.04 30.12
C HIS A 7 -14.51 -15.34 29.72
N ASP A 8 -13.97 -16.46 30.22
CA ASP A 8 -12.71 -17.03 29.74
C ASP A 8 -12.93 -17.55 28.31
N LEU A 9 -12.59 -16.71 27.33
CA LEU A 9 -12.65 -17.04 25.91
C LEU A 9 -11.39 -17.77 25.40
N THR A 10 -10.52 -18.24 26.29
CA THR A 10 -9.38 -19.09 25.91
C THR A 10 -9.81 -20.56 25.90
N GLY A 11 -10.84 -20.86 25.11
CA GLY A 11 -11.27 -22.24 24.88
C GLY A 11 -10.19 -23.03 24.11
N PRO A 12 -10.16 -24.37 24.26
CA PRO A 12 -9.18 -25.28 23.62
C PRO A 12 -9.12 -25.22 22.08
N ARG A 13 -10.09 -24.54 21.44
CA ARG A 13 -10.19 -24.41 19.97
C ARG A 13 -9.10 -23.55 19.35
N ALA A 14 -8.63 -22.48 20.01
CA ALA A 14 -7.59 -21.61 19.45
C ALA A 14 -6.25 -22.36 19.29
N THR A 15 -5.93 -23.22 20.25
CA THR A 15 -4.72 -24.07 20.22
C THR A 15 -4.83 -25.21 19.21
N GLU A 16 -6.04 -25.71 18.95
CA GLU A 16 -6.30 -26.76 17.96
C GLU A 16 -6.14 -26.23 16.52
N ASP A 17 -6.65 -25.03 16.24
CA ASP A 17 -6.52 -24.39 14.93
C ASP A 17 -5.06 -24.05 14.60
N GLU A 18 -4.29 -23.53 15.57
CA GLU A 18 -2.86 -23.24 15.41
C GLU A 18 -2.02 -24.52 15.22
N ALA A 19 -2.36 -25.59 15.96
CA ALA A 19 -1.70 -26.89 15.79
C ALA A 19 -2.00 -27.49 14.42
N HIS A 20 -3.23 -27.35 13.92
CA HIS A 20 -3.63 -27.81 12.60
C HIS A 20 -2.89 -27.04 11.49
N GLU A 21 -2.82 -25.71 11.58
CA GLU A 21 -2.09 -24.89 10.60
C GLU A 21 -0.58 -25.20 10.64
N SER A 22 0.00 -25.37 11.83
CA SER A 22 1.40 -25.78 11.99
C SER A 22 1.68 -27.16 11.36
N ALA A 23 0.77 -28.12 11.55
CA ALA A 23 0.87 -29.44 10.94
C ALA A 23 0.75 -29.37 9.41
N ARG A 24 -0.15 -28.53 8.89
CA ARG A 24 -0.32 -28.27 7.46
C ARG A 24 0.93 -27.64 6.85
N LEU A 25 1.49 -26.61 7.47
CA LEU A 25 2.72 -25.94 7.03
C LEU A 25 3.91 -26.90 7.06
N ALA A 26 4.03 -27.74 8.09
CA ALA A 26 5.06 -28.78 8.14
C ALA A 26 4.87 -29.82 7.03
N GLY A 27 3.63 -30.16 6.68
CA GLY A 27 3.30 -31.01 5.52
C GLY A 27 3.71 -30.37 4.20
N LEU A 28 3.40 -29.10 4.02
CA LEU A 28 3.74 -28.33 2.81
C LEU A 28 5.25 -28.21 2.63
N ARG A 29 5.98 -27.94 3.72
CA ARG A 29 7.44 -27.93 3.74
C ARG A 29 8.02 -29.27 3.30
N ARG A 30 7.58 -30.38 3.91
CA ARG A 30 8.04 -31.73 3.51
C ARG A 30 7.75 -32.04 2.06
N HIS A 31 6.60 -31.59 1.54
CA HIS A 31 6.25 -31.75 0.14
C HIS A 31 7.23 -31.00 -0.76
N PHE A 32 7.47 -29.71 -0.54
CA PHE A 32 8.39 -28.94 -1.38
C PHE A 32 9.87 -29.33 -1.22
N ASP A 33 10.28 -29.79 -0.03
CA ASP A 33 11.66 -30.25 0.21
C ASP A 33 12.00 -31.56 -0.56
N ARG A 34 10.99 -32.36 -0.94
CA ARG A 34 11.19 -33.68 -1.55
C ARG A 34 10.61 -33.83 -2.95
N THR A 35 9.74 -32.93 -3.37
CA THR A 35 9.09 -33.02 -4.68
C THR A 35 9.99 -32.44 -5.75
N ASP A 36 10.36 -33.26 -6.73
CA ASP A 36 11.05 -32.79 -7.92
C ASP A 36 10.08 -32.01 -8.82
N LEU A 37 10.23 -30.68 -8.80
CA LEU A 37 9.47 -29.77 -9.65
C LEU A 37 10.08 -29.61 -11.04
N GLY A 38 11.24 -30.20 -11.33
CA GLY A 38 11.97 -30.03 -12.59
C GLY A 38 11.14 -30.42 -13.81
N ARG A 39 10.35 -31.50 -13.72
CA ARG A 39 9.43 -31.92 -14.79
C ARG A 39 8.25 -30.98 -15.02
N GLN A 40 7.85 -30.22 -14.00
CA GLN A 40 6.76 -29.25 -14.11
C GLN A 40 7.30 -27.95 -14.69
N ILE A 41 8.46 -27.49 -14.21
CA ILE A 41 9.18 -26.32 -14.72
C ILE A 41 9.56 -26.52 -16.19
N ALA A 42 10.08 -27.69 -16.57
CA ALA A 42 10.47 -27.99 -17.95
C ALA A 42 9.28 -27.99 -18.94
N ARG A 43 8.05 -28.17 -18.44
CA ARG A 43 6.81 -28.11 -19.25
C ARG A 43 6.10 -26.76 -19.10
N ALA A 44 6.58 -25.88 -18.23
CA ALA A 44 5.97 -24.58 -18.05
C ALA A 44 6.23 -23.74 -19.30
N GLU A 45 5.18 -23.11 -19.81
CA GLU A 45 5.31 -22.13 -20.87
C GLU A 45 5.70 -20.79 -20.27
N ARG A 46 6.68 -20.12 -20.88
CA ARG A 46 7.07 -18.77 -20.49
C ARG A 46 5.99 -17.81 -20.95
N VAL A 47 5.23 -17.29 -20.00
CA VAL A 47 4.28 -16.21 -20.24
C VAL A 47 5.07 -14.90 -20.20
N GLU A 48 5.18 -14.22 -21.34
CA GLU A 48 5.61 -12.83 -21.35
C GLU A 48 4.47 -11.98 -20.78
N PRO A 49 4.73 -11.11 -19.80
CA PRO A 49 3.70 -10.23 -19.25
C PRO A 49 3.29 -9.20 -20.30
N THR A 50 2.33 -9.55 -21.15
CA THR A 50 1.73 -8.65 -22.14
C THR A 50 0.52 -7.97 -21.53
N GLY A 51 0.74 -6.78 -20.94
CA GLY A 51 -0.35 -5.91 -20.49
C GLY A 51 0.14 -4.53 -20.09
N THR A 52 -0.60 -3.49 -20.50
CA THR A 52 -0.44 -2.08 -20.07
C THR A 52 -0.70 -1.86 -18.57
N THR A 53 -1.05 -2.92 -17.83
CA THR A 53 -1.38 -2.90 -16.40
C THR A 53 -0.27 -3.51 -15.52
N MET A 54 0.93 -3.72 -16.07
CA MET A 54 2.03 -4.28 -15.30
C MET A 54 2.50 -3.29 -14.23
N MET A 55 2.24 -3.61 -12.97
CA MET A 55 2.68 -2.82 -11.83
C MET A 55 4.09 -3.24 -11.42
N VAL A 56 5.01 -2.27 -11.33
CA VAL A 56 6.36 -2.49 -10.82
C VAL A 56 6.40 -2.06 -9.35
N GLY A 57 6.77 -3.00 -8.48
CA GLY A 57 7.01 -2.69 -7.07
C GLY A 57 8.26 -1.84 -6.91
N ILE A 58 8.13 -0.67 -6.27
CA ILE A 58 9.24 0.20 -5.93
C ILE A 58 9.27 0.48 -4.43
N THR A 59 10.46 0.72 -3.89
CA THR A 59 10.63 1.18 -2.51
C THR A 59 10.91 2.68 -2.54
N ILE A 60 10.02 3.46 -1.92
CA ILE A 60 10.23 4.89 -1.68
C ILE A 60 10.50 5.14 -0.20
N ARG A 61 11.35 6.11 0.10
CA ARG A 61 11.55 6.59 1.47
C ARG A 61 10.76 7.87 1.67
N LEU A 62 9.97 7.92 2.74
CA LEU A 62 9.20 9.08 3.15
C LEU A 62 9.55 9.43 4.60
N PRO A 63 9.50 10.71 4.99
CA PRO A 63 9.50 11.06 6.41
C PRO A 63 8.35 10.36 7.14
N THR A 64 8.59 9.91 8.37
CA THR A 64 7.57 9.20 9.18
C THR A 64 6.27 9.99 9.28
N ALA A 65 6.37 11.29 9.59
CA ALA A 65 5.22 12.18 9.69
C ALA A 65 4.39 12.24 8.40
N THR A 66 5.04 12.19 7.23
CA THR A 66 4.36 12.19 5.93
C THR A 66 3.61 10.88 5.69
N LEU A 67 4.23 9.74 6.01
CA LEU A 67 3.58 8.43 5.85
C LEU A 67 2.38 8.29 6.79
N ASP A 68 2.49 8.78 8.02
CA ASP A 68 1.40 8.71 8.99
C ASP A 68 0.21 9.60 8.59
N ALA A 69 0.48 10.80 8.06
CA ALA A 69 -0.57 11.64 7.48
C ALA A 69 -1.28 10.94 6.31
N ALA A 70 -0.53 10.31 5.39
CA ALA A 70 -1.12 9.56 4.28
C ALA A 70 -1.95 8.36 4.75
N ARG A 71 -1.53 7.69 5.84
CA ARG A 71 -2.31 6.60 6.46
C ARG A 71 -3.62 7.10 7.05
N ALA A 72 -3.62 8.25 7.72
CA ALA A 72 -4.82 8.85 8.27
C ALA A 72 -5.83 9.20 7.16
N MET A 73 -5.37 9.87 6.10
CA MET A 73 -6.20 10.20 4.93
C MET A 73 -6.78 8.93 4.27
N ALA A 74 -5.96 7.89 4.08
CA ALA A 74 -6.45 6.64 3.51
C ALA A 74 -7.50 5.94 4.39
N ALA A 75 -7.37 6.05 5.72
CA ALA A 75 -8.34 5.51 6.66
C ALA A 75 -9.67 6.28 6.62
N GLU A 76 -9.62 7.61 6.49
CA GLU A 76 -10.81 8.45 6.29
C GLU A 76 -11.56 8.08 5.01
N ASP A 77 -10.82 7.79 3.93
CA ASP A 77 -11.35 7.40 2.63
C ASP A 77 -11.73 5.90 2.54
N GLY A 78 -11.44 5.11 3.58
CA GLY A 78 -11.70 3.66 3.61
C GLY A 78 -10.85 2.84 2.63
N VAL A 79 -9.71 3.36 2.17
CA VAL A 79 -8.82 2.72 1.21
C VAL A 79 -7.46 2.34 1.83
N LYS A 80 -6.69 1.51 1.14
CA LYS A 80 -5.31 1.22 1.55
C LYS A 80 -4.42 2.43 1.23
N VAL A 81 -3.50 2.77 2.14
CA VAL A 81 -2.53 3.86 1.91
C VAL A 81 -1.74 3.71 0.61
N THR A 82 -1.44 2.49 0.18
CA THR A 82 -0.73 2.24 -1.08
C THR A 82 -1.61 2.44 -2.32
N ALA A 83 -2.93 2.35 -2.20
CA ALA A 83 -3.86 2.71 -3.26
C ALA A 83 -3.96 4.23 -3.38
N LEU A 84 -4.14 4.93 -2.26
CA LEU A 84 -4.17 6.39 -2.19
C LEU A 84 -2.87 7.01 -2.78
N LEU A 85 -1.71 6.52 -2.35
CA LEU A 85 -0.43 7.02 -2.85
C LEU A 85 -0.26 6.80 -4.35
N ARG A 86 -0.79 5.69 -4.89
CA ARG A 86 -0.73 5.40 -6.32
C ARG A 86 -1.61 6.36 -7.10
N GLU A 87 -2.83 6.57 -6.66
CA GLU A 87 -3.78 7.50 -7.28
C GLU A 87 -3.21 8.92 -7.33
N TRP A 88 -2.62 9.41 -6.24
CA TRP A 88 -1.95 10.71 -6.24
C TRP A 88 -0.79 10.79 -7.24
N VAL A 89 -0.02 9.71 -7.39
CA VAL A 89 1.07 9.67 -8.39
C VAL A 89 0.48 9.67 -9.80
N GLU A 90 -0.54 8.86 -10.07
CA GLU A 90 -1.20 8.78 -11.37
C GLU A 90 -1.82 10.12 -11.76
N GLU A 91 -2.53 10.79 -10.85
CA GLU A 91 -3.14 12.11 -11.08
C GLU A 91 -2.08 13.17 -11.42
N ARG A 92 -0.96 13.21 -10.66
CA ARG A 92 0.11 14.18 -10.89
C ARG A 92 0.92 13.90 -12.16
N VAL A 93 1.03 12.64 -12.57
CA VAL A 93 1.66 12.27 -13.84
C VAL A 93 0.74 12.61 -15.00
N ALA A 94 -0.54 12.28 -14.93
CA ALA A 94 -1.52 12.60 -15.97
C ALA A 94 -1.57 14.12 -16.24
N GLY A 95 -1.64 14.94 -15.19
CA GLY A 95 -1.63 16.41 -15.31
C GLY A 95 -0.31 17.03 -15.81
N ARG A 96 0.75 16.25 -16.01
CA ARG A 96 2.01 16.69 -16.65
C ARG A 96 2.19 16.19 -18.07
N VAL A 97 1.45 15.16 -18.46
CA VAL A 97 1.52 14.55 -19.80
C VAL A 97 0.47 15.17 -20.74
N ASP A 98 -0.59 15.76 -20.19
CA ASP A 98 -1.51 16.62 -20.94
C ASP A 98 -0.93 18.04 -21.06
N ASP A 99 -0.74 18.52 -22.30
CA ASP A 99 -0.11 19.82 -22.63
C ASP A 99 -0.96 21.04 -22.19
N ASP A 100 -2.17 20.82 -21.66
CA ASP A 100 -3.00 21.87 -21.05
C ASP A 100 -2.58 22.07 -19.58
N ALA A 101 -1.48 22.81 -19.39
CA ALA A 101 -0.90 23.10 -18.09
C ALA A 101 -1.90 23.81 -17.13
N VAL A 102 -2.57 23.03 -16.28
CA VAL A 102 -3.39 23.53 -15.17
C VAL A 102 -2.52 23.73 -13.93
N VAL A 103 -2.51 24.96 -13.40
CA VAL A 103 -1.76 25.30 -12.19
C VAL A 103 -2.63 25.01 -10.95
N PRO A 104 -2.18 24.20 -9.98
CA PRO A 104 -2.89 24.00 -8.72
C PRO A 104 -3.13 25.34 -8.01
N VAL A 105 -4.35 25.56 -7.51
CA VAL A 105 -4.73 26.81 -6.81
C VAL A 105 -3.82 27.08 -5.59
N ALA A 106 -3.33 26.03 -4.93
CA ALA A 106 -2.37 26.17 -3.84
C ALA A 106 -1.05 26.83 -4.27
N ASP A 107 -0.54 26.49 -5.46
CA ASP A 107 0.68 27.05 -6.01
C ASP A 107 0.47 28.50 -6.46
N LEU A 108 -0.70 28.82 -7.05
CA LEU A 108 -1.11 30.19 -7.33
C LEU A 108 -1.21 31.05 -6.07
N ARG A 109 -1.83 30.53 -5.00
CA ARG A 109 -1.92 31.23 -3.70
C ARG A 109 -0.55 31.49 -3.10
N ARG A 110 0.37 30.53 -3.23
CA ARG A 110 1.76 30.67 -2.76
C ARG A 110 2.49 31.75 -3.54
N LEU A 111 2.33 31.79 -4.86
CA LEU A 111 2.93 32.79 -5.74
C LEU A 111 2.42 34.22 -5.42
N ILE A 112 1.11 34.38 -5.22
CA ILE A 112 0.51 35.66 -4.83
C ILE A 112 1.05 36.13 -3.47
N ALA A 113 1.12 35.22 -2.48
CA ALA A 113 1.65 35.55 -1.15
C ALA A 113 3.14 35.90 -1.15
N GLN A 114 3.91 35.42 -2.13
CA GLN A 114 5.30 35.80 -2.33
C GLN A 114 5.42 37.17 -3.00
N ALA A 115 4.58 37.46 -4.00
CA ALA A 115 4.58 38.75 -4.70
C ALA A 115 4.20 39.92 -3.78
N THR A 116 3.19 39.75 -2.92
CA THR A 116 2.76 40.78 -1.95
C THR A 116 3.78 41.01 -0.83
N ARG A 117 4.66 40.04 -0.55
CA ARG A 117 5.75 40.19 0.40
C ARG A 117 6.93 40.96 -0.19
N GLY A 118 7.18 40.81 -1.50
CA GLY A 118 8.24 41.52 -2.21
C GLY A 118 7.95 43.01 -2.45
N ASP A 119 6.68 43.41 -2.54
CA ASP A 119 6.27 44.82 -2.68
C ASP A 119 6.43 45.64 -1.39
N ALA A 120 6.62 45.00 -0.23
CA ALA A 120 6.90 45.69 1.03
C ALA A 120 8.39 46.05 1.22
N GLU A 121 9.28 45.64 0.30
CA GLU A 121 10.74 45.85 0.38
C GLU A 121 11.31 46.65 -0.81
N ARG A 122 10.47 47.24 -1.68
CA ARG A 122 10.93 48.20 -2.71
C ARG A 122 10.83 49.64 -2.21
N PRO A 123 11.95 50.41 -2.15
CA PRO A 123 11.98 51.80 -1.69
C PRO A 123 11.31 52.78 -2.66
#